data_AF-A0A8T7IBE7-F1
#
_entry.id   AF-A0A8T7IBE7-F1
#
_cell.length_a   1.000
_cell.length_b   1.000
_cell.length_c   1.000
_cell.angle_alpha   90.00
_cell.angle_beta   90.00
_cell.angle_gamma   90.00
#
_symmetry.space_group_name_H-M   'P 1'
#
loop_
_entity.id
_entity.type
_entity.pdbx_description
1 polymer ?
#
loop_
_entity_poly.entity_id
_entity_poly.type
_entity_poly.pdbx_seq_one_letter_code
_entity_poly.pdbx_strand_id
1 'polypeptide(L)' 'MLDQLAEISGLKEKLGKHLEDPVNWVEFIKANNLNKEQQRFWRDHFNLPHSFDGELEA' A
#
# COMPACT_ATOMS: atom_id res chain seq x y z
N MET A 1 23.79 -5.82 11.80
CA MET A 1 22.54 -5.03 11.85
C MET A 1 22.18 -4.33 10.53
N LEU A 2 22.99 -4.45 9.46
CA LEU A 2 22.62 -3.92 8.13
C LEU A 2 21.75 -4.89 7.32
N ASP A 3 21.95 -6.21 7.44
CA ASP A 3 21.15 -7.24 6.77
C ASP A 3 19.65 -7.16 7.06
N GLN A 4 19.25 -6.99 8.33
CA GLN A 4 17.84 -6.91 8.70
C GLN A 4 17.13 -5.70 8.10
N LEU A 5 17.85 -4.58 7.90
CA LEU A 5 17.30 -3.38 7.25
C LEU A 5 17.14 -3.57 5.74
N ALA A 6 18.04 -4.34 5.11
CA ALA A 6 17.95 -4.70 3.70
C ALA A 6 16.78 -5.66 3.43
N GLU A 7 16.53 -6.62 4.33
CA GLU A 7 15.37 -7.53 4.24
C GLU A 7 14.04 -6.76 4.38
N ILE A 8 13.94 -5.83 5.33
CA ILE A 8 12.76 -4.97 5.52
C ILE A 8 12.54 -4.07 4.29
N SER A 9 13.60 -3.52 3.72
CA SER A 9 13.52 -2.67 2.52
C SER A 9 13.11 -3.47 1.27
N GLY A 10 13.64 -4.68 1.10
CA GLY A 10 13.28 -5.57 -0.01
C GLY A 10 11.84 -6.08 0.09
N LEU A 11 11.35 -6.35 1.30
CA LEU A 11 9.94 -6.67 1.55
C LEU A 11 9.04 -5.48 1.25
N LYS A 12 9.44 -4.26 1.64
CA LYS A 12 8.68 -3.04 1.34
C LYS A 12 8.52 -2.84 -0.16
N GLU A 13 9.58 -3.00 -0.94
CA GLU A 13 9.54 -2.82 -2.40
C GLU A 13 8.70 -3.90 -3.09
N LYS A 14 8.85 -5.17 -2.69
CA LYS A 14 8.03 -6.27 -3.23
C LYS A 14 6.55 -6.10 -2.90
N LEU A 15 6.25 -5.72 -1.67
CA LEU A 15 4.87 -5.49 -1.24
C LEU A 15 4.29 -4.26 -1.93
N GLY A 16 5.06 -3.18 -2.11
CA GLY A 16 4.65 -2.02 -2.91
C GLY A 16 4.28 -2.40 -4.35
N LYS A 17 5.15 -3.14 -5.05
CA LYS A 17 4.86 -3.65 -6.42
C LYS A 17 3.65 -4.58 -6.47
N HIS A 18 3.46 -5.41 -5.44
CA HIS A 18 2.30 -6.29 -5.36
C HIS A 18 1.01 -5.49 -5.16
N LEU A 19 1.04 -4.51 -4.25
CA LEU A 19 -0.07 -3.63 -3.94
C LEU A 19 -0.34 -2.57 -5.01
N GLU A 20 0.56 -2.35 -5.97
CA GLU A 20 0.34 -1.47 -7.12
C GLU A 20 -0.79 -1.98 -8.02
N ASP A 21 -0.99 -3.30 -8.06
CA ASP A 21 -2.13 -3.90 -8.75
C ASP A 21 -3.43 -3.66 -7.96
N PRO A 22 -4.49 -3.15 -8.59
CA PRO A 22 -5.73 -2.80 -7.90
C PRO A 22 -6.48 -4.01 -7.33
N VAL A 23 -6.31 -5.21 -7.91
CA VAL A 23 -6.91 -6.44 -7.37
C VAL A 23 -6.23 -6.79 -6.05
N ASN A 24 -4.90 -6.83 -6.04
CA ASN A 24 -4.12 -7.12 -4.84
C ASN A 24 -4.33 -6.06 -3.75
N TRP A 25 -4.47 -4.79 -4.13
CA TRP A 25 -4.81 -3.71 -3.22
C TRP A 25 -6.16 -3.94 -2.53
N VAL A 26 -7.20 -4.27 -3.30
CA VAL A 26 -8.53 -4.56 -2.76
C VAL A 26 -8.51 -5.81 -1.87
N GLU A 27 -7.78 -6.85 -2.25
CA GLU A 27 -7.60 -8.05 -1.42
C GLU A 27 -6.88 -7.73 -0.11
N PHE A 28 -5.82 -6.92 -0.15
CA PHE A 28 -5.10 -6.46 1.04
C PHE A 28 -6.01 -5.65 1.98
N ILE A 29 -6.83 -4.74 1.44
CA ILE A 29 -7.82 -3.98 2.21
C ILE A 29 -8.82 -4.91 2.89
N LYS A 30 -9.38 -5.87 2.13
CA LYS A 30 -10.37 -6.82 2.66
C LYS A 30 -9.77 -7.75 3.71
N ALA A 31 -8.59 -8.29 3.45
CA ALA A 31 -7.91 -9.22 4.34
C ALA A 31 -7.54 -8.57 5.69
N ASN A 32 -7.19 -7.29 5.67
CA ASN A 32 -6.83 -6.53 6.87
C ASN A 32 -7.98 -5.69 7.42
N ASN A 33 -9.17 -5.76 6.82
CA ASN A 33 -10.36 -4.99 7.17
C ASN A 33 -10.06 -3.49 7.35
N LEU A 34 -9.31 -2.90 6.40
CA LEU A 34 -8.79 -1.54 6.53
C LEU A 34 -9.89 -0.50 6.38
N ASN A 35 -9.92 0.47 7.28
CA ASN A 35 -10.77 1.66 7.15
C ASN A 35 -10.16 2.68 6.16
N LYS A 36 -10.94 3.70 5.76
CA LYS A 36 -10.49 4.70 4.76
C LYS A 36 -9.21 5.44 5.14
N GLU A 37 -9.00 5.73 6.43
CA GLU A 37 -7.79 6.41 6.91
C GLU A 37 -6.56 5.51 6.77
N GLN A 38 -6.70 4.23 7.17
CA GLN A 38 -5.65 3.23 7.01
C GLN A 38 -5.35 2.95 5.54
N GLN A 39 -6.37 2.91 4.68
CA GLN A 39 -6.19 2.76 3.23
C GLN A 39 -5.33 3.89 2.66
N ARG A 40 -5.59 5.15 3.06
CA ARG A 40 -4.74 6.29 2.66
C ARG A 40 -3.32 6.16 3.21
N PHE A 41 -3.18 5.87 4.51
CA PHE A 41 -1.87 5.67 5.13
C PHE A 41 -1.03 4.66 4.36
N TRP A 42 -1.58 3.49 4.05
CA TRP A 42 -0.87 2.44 3.32
C TRP A 42 -0.57 2.83 1.88
N ARG A 43 -1.50 3.50 1.18
CA ARG A 43 -1.25 4.04 -0.16
C ARG A 43 -0.06 5.00 -0.14
N ASP A 44 -0.08 6.01 0.74
CA ASP A 44 0.99 7.01 0.84
C ASP A 44 2.32 6.38 1.31
N HIS A 45 2.26 5.44 2.25
CA HIS A 45 3.45 4.74 2.77
C HIS A 45 4.20 3.94 1.69
N PHE A 46 3.45 3.38 0.73
CA PHE A 46 3.98 2.64 -0.42
C PHE A 46 4.03 3.46 -1.71
N ASN A 47 3.60 4.73 -1.68
CA ASN A 47 3.48 5.61 -2.84
C ASN A 47 2.74 4.95 -4.02
N LEU A 48 1.61 4.30 -3.73
CA LEU A 48 0.82 3.57 -4.73
C LEU A 48 0.03 4.54 -5.63
N PRO A 49 -0.12 4.27 -6.94
CA PRO A 49 -0.83 5.12 -7.89
C PRO A 49 -2.37 5.04 -7.76
N HIS A 50 -2.91 4.52 -6.65
CA HIS A 50 -4.35 4.34 -6.46
C HIS A 50 -5.03 5.67 -6.12
N SER A 51 -5.91 6.11 -7.00
CA SER A 51 -6.81 7.23 -6.72
C SER A 51 -7.98 6.77 -5.86
N PHE A 52 -8.34 7.54 -4.83
CA PHE A 52 -9.58 7.32 -4.11
C PHE A 52 -10.71 8.17 -4.70
N ASP A 53 -11.90 7.58 -4.77
CA ASP A 53 -13.14 8.28 -5.06
C ASP A 53 -13.31 9.43 -4.05
N GLY A 54 -13.22 10.67 -4.53
CA GLY A 54 -13.25 11.91 -3.73
C GLY A 54 -11.96 12.74 -3.69
N GLU A 55 -10.87 12.34 -4.37
CA GLU A 55 -9.67 13.19 -4.55
C GLU A 55 -9.66 13.99 -5.86
N LEU A 56 -10.60 13.73 -6.77
CA LEU A 56 -10.78 14.46 -8.04
C LEU A 56 -11.88 15.52 -7.98
N GLU A 57 -12.55 15.68 -6.84
CA GLU A 57 -13.53 16.75 -6.60
C GLU A 57 -12.89 17.88 -5.79
N ALA A 58 -12.05 18.69 -6.46
CA ALA A 58 -11.62 20.01 -5.99
C ALA A 58 -11.56 20.98 -7.17
#